data_AF-A0A7C3Y014-F1
#
_entry.id   AF-A0A7C3Y014-F1
#
_cell.length_a   1.000
_cell.length_b   1.000
_cell.length_c   1.000
_cell.angle_alpha   90.00
_cell.angle_beta   90.00
_cell.angle_gamma   90.00
#
_symmetry.space_group_name_H-M   'P 1'
#
loop_
_entity.id
_entity.type
_entity.pdbx_description
1 polymer ?
#
loop_
_entity_poly.entity_id
_entity_poly.type
_entity_poly.pdbx_seq_one_letter_code
_entity_poly.pdbx_strand_id
1 'polypeptide(L)'
;DFAGALGGLSAGSPTLAMAILVWLSVAMSSFMDNVPHTVMMIPVCRGLADAMGAGYLFPFLYGMLIGTGMGGNITPVGATANVFACGMLEKRGIRINLREYVKMSVPMTIAAVAAAQLLLHLLWM
;
A
#
# COMPACT_ATOMS: atom_id res chain seq x y z
N ASP A 1 -15.57 13.74 -4.14
CA ASP A 1 -15.21 12.67 -3.19
C ASP A 1 -14.04 11.87 -3.77
N PHE A 2 -13.10 11.41 -2.93
CA PHE A 2 -11.87 10.74 -3.32
C PHE A 2 -12.14 9.42 -4.07
N ALA A 3 -13.18 8.68 -3.65
CA ALA A 3 -13.63 7.48 -4.36
C ALA A 3 -14.11 7.80 -5.80
N GLY A 4 -14.78 8.94 -6.00
CA GLY A 4 -15.19 9.39 -7.33
C GLY A 4 -14.02 9.76 -8.24
N ALA A 5 -12.96 10.36 -7.68
CA ALA A 5 -11.73 10.65 -8.42
C ALA A 5 -11.01 9.36 -8.85
N LEU A 6 -10.91 8.38 -7.96
CA LEU A 6 -10.36 7.05 -8.28
C LEU A 6 -11.21 6.32 -9.33
N GLY A 7 -12.53 6.37 -9.20
CA GLY A 7 -13.46 5.83 -10.20
C GLY A 7 -13.25 6.44 -11.59
N GLY A 8 -13.11 7.77 -11.68
CA GLY A 8 -12.82 8.45 -12.94
C GLY A 8 -11.47 8.06 -13.55
N LEU A 9 -10.41 7.99 -12.74
CA LEU A 9 -9.07 7.57 -13.17
C LEU A 9 -9.03 6.11 -13.65
N SER A 10 -9.88 5.26 -13.07
CA SER A 10 -9.99 3.85 -13.46
C SER A 10 -10.82 3.61 -14.74
N ALA A 11 -11.37 4.67 -15.35
CA ALA A 11 -12.29 4.56 -16.49
C ALA A 11 -13.47 3.60 -16.25
N GLY A 12 -13.87 3.38 -14.99
CA GLY A 12 -14.91 2.42 -14.61
C GLY A 12 -14.48 0.94 -14.61
N SER A 13 -13.20 0.63 -14.82
CA SER A 13 -12.69 -0.74 -14.73
C SER A 13 -12.35 -1.09 -13.27
N PRO A 14 -13.00 -2.11 -12.67
CA PRO A 14 -12.68 -2.53 -11.31
C PRO A 14 -11.21 -2.99 -11.18
N THR A 15 -10.66 -3.57 -12.25
CA THR A 15 -9.27 -4.04 -12.33
C THR A 15 -8.28 -2.89 -12.23
N LEU A 16 -8.52 -1.83 -13.00
CA LEU A 16 -7.67 -0.64 -12.97
C LEU A 16 -7.83 0.10 -11.65
N ALA A 17 -9.06 0.20 -11.13
CA ALA A 17 -9.34 0.84 -9.85
C ALA A 17 -8.58 0.15 -8.70
N MET A 18 -8.56 -1.19 -8.71
CA MET A 18 -7.83 -2.00 -7.75
C MET A 18 -6.32 -1.79 -7.84
N ALA A 19 -5.76 -1.80 -9.06
CA ALA A 19 -4.35 -1.54 -9.25
C ALA A 19 -3.96 -0.15 -8.74
N ILE A 20 -4.73 0.89 -9.10
CA ILE A 20 -4.48 2.26 -8.62
C ILE A 20 -4.54 2.30 -7.08
N LEU A 21 -5.56 1.68 -6.47
CA LEU A 21 -5.72 1.64 -5.01
C LEU A 21 -4.53 1.00 -4.31
N VAL A 22 -4.02 -0.14 -4.82
CA VAL A 22 -2.86 -0.85 -4.26
C VAL A 22 -1.63 0.06 -4.28
N TRP A 23 -1.27 0.60 -5.45
CA TRP A 23 -0.05 1.39 -5.60
C TRP A 23 -0.12 2.75 -4.92
N LEU A 24 -1.30 3.37 -4.88
CA LEU A 24 -1.55 4.55 -4.06
C LEU A 24 -1.35 4.24 -2.57
N SER A 25 -1.86 3.10 -2.10
CA SER A 25 -1.69 2.67 -0.71
C SER A 25 -0.21 2.42 -0.37
N VAL A 26 0.56 1.84 -1.30
CA VAL A 26 2.03 1.68 -1.15
C VAL A 26 2.71 3.04 -0.98
N ALA A 27 2.39 4.00 -1.84
CA ALA A 27 3.00 5.32 -1.80
C ALA A 27 2.63 6.07 -0.50
N MET A 28 1.37 6.02 -0.09
CA MET A 28 0.90 6.69 1.12
C MET A 28 1.48 6.06 2.40
N SER A 29 1.46 4.73 2.49
CA SER A 29 2.00 3.98 3.64
C SER A 29 3.52 4.12 3.79
N SER A 30 4.25 4.46 2.71
CA SER A 30 5.68 4.75 2.83
C SER A 30 6.00 5.96 3.73
N PHE A 31 5.02 6.83 4.02
CA PHE A 31 5.15 7.97 4.92
C PHE A 31 4.21 7.92 6.14
N MET A 32 3.20 7.05 6.10
CA MET A 32 2.15 6.97 7.12
C MET A 32 2.12 5.58 7.74
N ASP A 33 1.95 5.55 9.07
CA ASP A 33 1.81 4.30 9.80
C ASP A 33 0.58 3.50 9.30
N ASN A 34 0.66 2.17 9.34
CA ASN A 34 -0.32 1.30 8.68
C ASN A 34 -1.74 1.43 9.25
N VAL A 35 -1.84 1.65 10.56
CA VAL A 35 -3.12 1.76 11.27
C VAL A 35 -3.93 2.99 10.83
N PRO A 36 -3.41 4.24 10.94
CA PRO A 36 -4.16 5.41 10.49
C PRO A 36 -4.46 5.39 9.00
N HIS A 37 -3.53 4.89 8.16
CA HIS A 37 -3.77 4.74 6.73
C HIS A 37 -4.98 3.83 6.45
N THR A 38 -5.01 2.65 7.08
CA THR A 38 -6.10 1.67 6.91
C THR A 38 -7.46 2.28 7.28
N VAL A 39 -7.54 2.94 8.45
CA VAL A 39 -8.79 3.53 8.93
C VAL A 39 -9.32 4.59 7.97
N MET A 40 -8.45 5.42 7.41
CA MET A 40 -8.85 6.43 6.42
C MET A 40 -9.29 5.84 5.08
N MET A 41 -8.70 4.72 4.65
CA MET A 41 -8.98 4.14 3.34
C MET A 41 -10.17 3.16 3.33
N ILE A 42 -10.63 2.65 4.48
CA ILE A 42 -11.85 1.83 4.58
C ILE A 42 -13.07 2.52 3.93
N PRO A 43 -13.44 3.77 4.26
CA PRO A 43 -14.58 4.44 3.62
C PRO A 43 -14.37 4.65 2.11
N VAL A 44 -13.14 4.91 1.68
CA VAL A 44 -12.79 5.03 0.24
C VAL A 44 -13.03 3.71 -0.48
N CYS A 45 -12.60 2.59 0.09
CA CYS A 45 -12.81 1.25 -0.47
C CYS A 45 -14.30 0.92 -0.60
N ARG A 46 -15.12 1.31 0.39
CA ARG A 46 -16.58 1.14 0.35
C ARG A 46 -17.20 1.96 -0.77
N GLY A 47 -16.89 3.26 -0.86
CA GLY A 47 -17.41 4.12 -1.92
C GLY A 47 -16.98 3.66 -3.32
N LEU A 48 -15.76 3.14 -3.47
CA LEU A 48 -15.28 2.57 -4.73
C LEU A 48 -16.02 1.26 -5.07
N ALA A 49 -16.26 0.39 -4.09
CA ALA A 49 -17.05 -0.81 -4.28
C ALA A 49 -18.49 -0.48 -4.72
N ASP A 50 -19.14 0.47 -4.05
CA ASP A 50 -20.50 0.90 -4.40
C ASP A 50 -20.57 1.48 -5.83
N ALA A 51 -19.53 2.21 -6.26
CA ALA A 51 -19.43 2.73 -7.61
C ALA A 51 -19.19 1.66 -8.69
N MET A 52 -18.54 0.55 -8.34
CA MET A 52 -18.17 -0.54 -9.26
C MET A 52 -19.18 -1.71 -9.26
N GLY A 53 -20.12 -1.73 -8.31
CA GLY A 53 -21.15 -2.76 -8.17
C GLY A 53 -20.89 -3.76 -7.04
N ALA A 54 -21.88 -4.59 -6.75
CA ALA A 54 -21.80 -5.57 -5.67
C ALA A 54 -20.68 -6.60 -5.92
N GLY A 55 -19.91 -6.91 -4.88
CA GLY A 55 -18.86 -7.95 -4.90
C GLY A 55 -17.41 -7.45 -4.82
N TYR A 56 -17.15 -6.17 -5.09
CA TYR A 56 -15.77 -5.64 -5.14
C TYR A 56 -15.23 -5.12 -3.81
N LEU A 57 -16.04 -5.10 -2.74
CA LEU A 57 -15.61 -4.60 -1.43
C LEU A 57 -14.41 -5.36 -0.87
N PHE A 58 -14.46 -6.69 -0.86
CA PHE A 58 -13.34 -7.51 -0.38
C PHE A 58 -12.09 -7.35 -1.25
N PRO A 59 -12.17 -7.44 -2.59
CA PRO A 59 -11.03 -7.14 -3.47
C PRO A 59 -10.34 -5.81 -3.16
N PHE A 60 -11.10 -4.73 -3.00
CA PHE A 60 -10.54 -3.41 -2.70
C PHE A 60 -9.94 -3.33 -1.29
N LEU A 61 -10.58 -3.93 -0.28
CA LEU A 61 -10.02 -3.98 1.07
C LEU A 61 -8.72 -4.77 1.12
N TYR A 62 -8.64 -5.93 0.44
CA TYR A 62 -7.41 -6.72 0.37
C TYR A 62 -6.33 -6.03 -0.48
N GLY A 63 -6.70 -5.35 -1.57
CA GLY A 63 -5.76 -4.54 -2.36
C GLY A 63 -5.15 -3.41 -1.52
N MET A 64 -5.98 -2.67 -0.79
CA MET A 64 -5.53 -1.65 0.16
C MET A 64 -4.66 -2.26 1.27
N LEU A 65 -5.03 -3.43 1.80
CA LEU A 65 -4.25 -4.14 2.82
C LEU A 65 -2.85 -4.51 2.33
N ILE A 66 -2.71 -5.01 1.10
CA ILE A 66 -1.41 -5.31 0.50
C ILE A 66 -0.56 -4.04 0.42
N GLY A 67 -1.12 -2.97 -0.14
CA GLY A 67 -0.39 -1.72 -0.32
C GLY A 67 0.01 -1.09 1.02
N THR A 68 -0.89 -1.12 2.01
CA THR A 68 -0.63 -0.60 3.36
C THR A 68 0.37 -1.47 4.12
N GLY A 69 0.24 -2.80 4.05
CA GLY A 69 1.12 -3.71 4.79
C GLY A 69 2.56 -3.69 4.29
N MET A 70 2.76 -3.44 2.99
CA MET A 70 4.08 -3.50 2.37
C MET A 70 4.69 -2.13 2.09
N GLY A 71 3.89 -1.08 1.91
CA GLY A 71 4.35 0.28 1.64
C GLY A 71 5.25 0.86 2.73
N GLY A 72 4.93 0.60 4.01
CA GLY A 72 5.71 1.05 5.15
C GLY A 72 7.16 0.54 5.19
N ASN A 73 7.49 -0.47 4.39
CA ASN A 73 8.86 -0.99 4.27
C ASN A 73 9.76 -0.15 3.36
N ILE A 74 9.21 0.78 2.57
CA ILE A 74 10.00 1.61 1.66
C ILE A 74 10.90 2.57 2.44
N THR A 75 10.42 3.11 3.56
CA THR A 75 11.18 4.06 4.38
C THR A 75 11.47 3.50 5.78
N PRO A 76 12.56 3.96 6.43
CA PRO A 76 12.87 3.56 7.79
C PRO A 76 11.79 3.97 8.81
N VAL A 77 11.02 5.02 8.50
CA VAL A 77 10.01 5.60 9.40
C VAL A 77 8.59 5.07 9.13
N GLY A 78 8.35 4.42 7.99
CA GLY A 78 7.02 3.95 7.59
C GLY A 78 6.47 2.81 8.44
N ALA A 79 7.33 2.09 9.17
CA ALA A 79 6.90 1.06 10.10
C ALA A 79 7.72 1.08 11.40
N THR A 80 7.05 0.84 12.52
CA THR A 80 7.68 0.81 13.86
C THR A 80 8.82 -0.22 13.96
N ALA A 81 8.69 -1.36 13.28
CA ALA A 81 9.74 -2.38 13.21
C ALA A 81 11.03 -1.86 12.53
N ASN A 82 10.89 -1.06 11.48
CA ASN A 82 12.02 -0.47 10.76
C ASN A 82 12.74 0.54 11.64
N VAL A 83 11.99 1.42 12.30
CA VAL A 83 12.55 2.40 13.26
C VAL A 83 13.29 1.70 14.38
N PHE A 84 12.72 0.63 14.94
CA PHE A 84 13.33 -0.15 16.01
C PHE A 84 14.65 -0.80 15.56
N ALA A 85 14.66 -1.46 14.40
CA ALA A 85 15.86 -2.09 13.85
C ALA A 85 16.95 -1.05 13.55
N CYS A 86 16.58 0.10 12.98
CA CYS A 86 17.51 1.20 12.73
C CYS A 86 18.11 1.74 14.03
N GLY A 87 17.30 1.96 15.07
CA GLY A 87 17.76 2.40 16.38
C GLY A 87 18.70 1.41 17.07
N MET A 88 18.50 0.09 16.87
CA MET A 88 19.44 -0.92 17.36
C MET A 88 20.80 -0.87 16.65
N LEU A 89 20.81 -0.62 15.34
CA LEU A 89 22.04 -0.49 14.55
C LEU A 89 22.81 0.78 14.91
N GLU A 90 22.10 1.90 15.11
CA GLU A 90 22.70 3.16 15.57
C GLU A 90 23.38 3.01 16.94
N LYS A 91 22.76 2.27 17.88
CA LYS A 91 23.37 1.94 19.18
C LYS A 91 24.68 1.16 19.08
N ARG A 92 24.91 0.46 17.96
CA ARG A 92 26.17 -0.27 17.66
C ARG A 92 27.15 0.57 16.83
N GLY A 93 26.87 1.85 16.62
CA GLY A 93 27.70 2.76 15.82
C GLY A 93 27.50 2.62 14.31
N ILE A 94 26.52 1.83 13.85
CA ILE A 94 26.22 1.66 12.42
C ILE A 94 25.22 2.75 12.04
N ARG A 95 25.66 3.72 11.21
CA ARG A 95 24.77 4.76 10.67
C ARG A 95 24.05 4.24 9.44
N ILE A 96 22.74 4.45 9.39
CA ILE A 96 21.93 4.06 8.24
C ILE A 96 21.65 5.29 7.37
N ASN A 97 22.14 5.28 6.14
CA ASN A 97 21.78 6.31 5.18
C ASN A 97 20.41 6.02 4.58
N LEU A 98 19.49 6.98 4.64
CA LEU A 98 18.14 6.86 4.06
C LEU A 98 18.19 6.40 2.60
N ARG A 99 19.13 6.94 1.81
CA ARG A 99 19.28 6.60 0.39
C ARG A 99 19.66 5.14 0.19
N GLU A 100 20.53 4.58 1.03
CA GLU A 100 20.95 3.17 0.93
C GLU A 100 19.81 2.25 1.33
N TYR A 101 19.08 2.60 2.39
CA TYR A 101 17.89 1.88 2.82
C TYR A 101 16.85 1.82 1.70
N VAL A 102 16.45 2.97 1.16
CA VAL A 102 15.43 3.08 0.11
C VAL A 102 15.87 2.34 -1.17
N LYS A 103 17.15 2.44 -1.56
CA LYS A 103 17.69 1.74 -2.73
C LYS A 103 17.59 0.22 -2.59
N MET A 104 17.68 -0.30 -1.36
CA MET A 104 17.54 -1.72 -1.07
C MET A 104 16.07 -2.15 -0.90
N SER A 105 15.27 -1.35 -0.21
CA SER A 105 13.89 -1.70 0.15
C SER A 105 12.89 -1.55 -0.99
N VAL A 106 13.07 -0.56 -1.88
CA VAL A 106 12.15 -0.29 -2.99
C VAL A 106 12.03 -1.48 -3.95
N PRO A 107 13.12 -2.06 -4.49
CA PRO A 107 13.02 -3.21 -5.40
C PRO A 107 12.32 -4.40 -4.75
N MET A 108 12.63 -4.67 -3.47
CA MET A 108 12.03 -5.76 -2.72
C MET A 108 10.53 -5.55 -2.49
N THR A 109 10.14 -4.33 -2.13
CA THR A 109 8.74 -3.97 -1.92
C THR A 109 7.94 -4.03 -3.22
N ILE A 110 8.48 -3.48 -4.32
CA ILE A 110 7.84 -3.53 -5.63
C ILE A 110 7.62 -4.97 -6.09
N ALA A 111 8.63 -5.84 -5.96
CA ALA A 111 8.51 -7.24 -6.36
C ALA A 111 7.42 -7.97 -5.54
N ALA A 112 7.40 -7.74 -4.22
CA ALA A 112 6.43 -8.36 -3.33
C ALA A 112 5.00 -7.86 -3.62
N VAL A 113 4.83 -6.53 -3.80
CA VAL A 113 3.52 -5.93 -4.10
C VAL A 113 3.02 -6.38 -5.46
N ALA A 114 3.89 -6.43 -6.48
CA ALA A 114 3.51 -6.89 -7.81
C ALA A 114 3.03 -8.35 -7.79
N ALA A 115 3.74 -9.23 -7.06
CA ALA A 115 3.34 -10.62 -6.90
C ALA A 115 1.98 -10.75 -6.19
N ALA A 116 1.79 -10.02 -5.09
CA ALA A 116 0.53 -10.02 -4.34
C ALA A 116 -0.63 -9.42 -5.14
N GLN A 117 -0.38 -8.33 -5.88
CA GLN A 117 -1.36 -7.73 -6.76
C GLN A 117 -1.78 -8.71 -7.86
N LEU A 118 -0.83 -9.41 -8.48
CA LEU A 118 -1.13 -10.40 -9.51
C LEU A 118 -1.96 -11.56 -8.95
N LEU A 119 -1.62 -12.07 -7.77
CA LEU A 119 -2.43 -13.09 -7.10
C LEU A 119 -3.85 -12.60 -6.83
N LEU A 120 -3.99 -11.36 -6.36
CA LEU A 120 -5.31 -10.79 -6.05
C LEU A 120 -6.16 -10.60 -7.31
N HIS A 121 -5.53 -10.22 -8.43
CA HIS A 121 -6.19 -10.20 -9.74
C HIS A 121 -6.65 -11.59 -10.15
N LEU A 122 -5.80 -12.61 -10.06
CA LEU A 122 -6.16 -13.99 -10.45
C LEU A 122 -7.27 -14.62 -9.60
N LEU A 123 -7.41 -14.20 -8.34
CA LEU A 123 -8.38 -14.77 -7.42
C LEU A 123 -9.76 -14.10 -7.49
N TRP A 124 -9.81 -12.80 -7.79
CA TRP A 124 -11.04 -12.01 -7.65
C TRP A 124 -11.51 -11.28 -8.92
N MET A 125 -10.71 -11.24 -9.99
CA MET A 125 -11.03 -10.56 -11.24
C MET A 125 -11.08 -11.54 -12.40
#